data_AF-A0A358M417-F1
#
_entry.id   AF-A0A358M417-F1
#
_cell.length_a   1.000
_cell.length_b   1.000
_cell.length_c   1.000
_cell.angle_alpha   90.00
_cell.angle_beta   90.00
_cell.angle_gamma   90.00
#
_symmetry.space_group_name_H-M   'P 1'
#
loop_
_entity.id
_entity.type
_entity.pdbx_description
1 polymer ?
#
loop_
_entity_poly.entity_id
_entity_poly.type
_entity_poly.pdbx_seq_one_letter_code
_entity_poly.pdbx_strand_id
1 'polypeptide(L)'
;MKKYLKSASVLLLILVMTFTMVACKKPPMVTQEDIDWAVEEGEAEGEITFTYSPAATSADYKQAADKFVTAFEQKYTNVTVERDYTATSDNRIASADIGDVFYFAETQTYKYAVQDSALLPLDGFMTKFGINQSDVYSGIYALGLVNGRLYFVPRDYNQIVLIYNKSAITEAGLSSEIKPEWTWEEFQSICEQLYDPEGDYYPLNLNLTYSPVYVPFFEAYASRDAWCNTTDKRITFIDENGDILRAIGEALDMARKYYVMIPSVNESAEDIVGREYIFKTDVYPTIQGVGKQFDNRNIDWDIINMPLFQNPSFGCGASGVGVFARTQNVTAAAALALFFLTPEGQRAFNSGTGGSVPLLKSLDDEGYDAWKYPDDPA
;
A
#
# COMPACT_ATOMS: atom_id res chain seq x y z
N MET A 1 -24.61 -4.14 -65.46
CA MET A 1 -25.02 -3.89 -64.05
C MET A 1 -24.26 -4.73 -63.02
N LYS A 2 -24.21 -6.06 -63.10
CA LYS A 2 -23.59 -6.93 -62.06
C LYS A 2 -22.10 -6.66 -61.74
N LYS A 3 -21.29 -6.18 -62.71
CA LYS A 3 -19.86 -5.88 -62.51
C LYS A 3 -19.60 -4.56 -61.75
N TYR A 4 -20.50 -3.59 -61.91
CA TYR A 4 -20.43 -2.30 -61.22
C TYR A 4 -20.97 -2.36 -59.79
N LEU A 5 -21.96 -3.22 -59.51
CA LEU A 5 -22.42 -3.47 -58.14
C LEU A 5 -21.33 -4.10 -57.26
N LYS A 6 -20.57 -5.08 -57.78
CA LYS A 6 -19.47 -5.69 -57.00
C LYS A 6 -18.36 -4.69 -56.67
N SER A 7 -18.04 -3.78 -57.60
CA SER A 7 -17.01 -2.76 -57.39
C SER A 7 -17.46 -1.68 -56.41
N ALA A 8 -18.75 -1.29 -56.46
CA ALA A 8 -19.35 -0.37 -55.49
C ALA A 8 -19.45 -0.98 -54.09
N SER A 9 -19.75 -2.27 -53.96
CA SER A 9 -19.78 -2.97 -52.66
C SER A 9 -18.41 -3.09 -52.02
N VAL A 10 -17.35 -3.32 -52.81
CA VAL A 10 -15.97 -3.36 -52.31
C VAL A 10 -15.49 -1.97 -51.90
N LEU A 11 -15.81 -0.93 -52.68
CA LEU A 11 -15.51 0.46 -52.32
C LEU A 11 -16.27 0.91 -51.07
N LEU A 12 -17.54 0.52 -50.90
CA LEU A 12 -18.33 0.80 -49.70
C LEU A 12 -17.79 0.05 -48.46
N LEU A 13 -17.33 -1.20 -48.63
CA LEU A 13 -16.67 -1.96 -47.55
C LEU A 13 -15.32 -1.36 -47.14
N ILE A 14 -14.53 -0.86 -48.11
CA ILE A 14 -13.27 -0.16 -47.83
C ILE A 14 -13.55 1.21 -47.19
N LEU A 15 -14.60 1.92 -47.60
CA LEU A 15 -15.02 3.20 -47.02
C LEU A 15 -15.56 3.01 -45.58
N VAL A 16 -16.32 1.94 -45.33
CA VAL A 16 -16.84 1.60 -44.00
C VAL A 16 -15.70 1.09 -43.09
N MET A 17 -14.71 0.37 -43.61
CA MET A 17 -13.51 -0.01 -42.86
C MET A 17 -12.54 1.16 -42.58
N THR A 18 -12.56 2.22 -43.40
CA THR A 18 -11.73 3.41 -43.15
C THR A 18 -12.37 4.40 -42.17
N PHE A 19 -13.69 4.32 -41.94
CA PHE A 19 -14.38 5.13 -40.93
C PHE A 19 -14.47 4.50 -39.54
N THR A 20 -14.11 3.22 -39.37
CA THR A 20 -14.10 2.55 -38.03
C THR A 20 -12.74 2.54 -37.34
N MET A 21 -11.70 3.12 -37.95
CA MET A 21 -10.45 3.46 -37.25
C MET A 21 -10.55 4.85 -36.61
N VAL A 22 -11.57 5.09 -35.79
CA VAL A 22 -11.39 6.01 -34.66
C VAL A 22 -10.53 5.23 -33.67
N ALA A 23 -9.21 5.21 -33.92
CA ALA A 23 -8.29 4.88 -32.84
C ALA A 23 -8.65 5.84 -31.71
N CYS A 24 -9.10 5.32 -30.56
CA CYS A 24 -9.34 6.12 -29.36
C CYS A 24 -8.06 6.91 -29.10
N LYS A 25 -8.05 8.18 -29.53
CA LYS A 25 -6.90 9.04 -29.36
C LYS A 25 -6.81 9.28 -27.87
N LYS A 26 -5.67 8.90 -27.26
CA LYS A 26 -5.41 9.15 -25.85
C LYS A 26 -5.72 10.63 -25.54
N PRO A 27 -6.42 10.93 -24.43
CA PRO A 27 -6.63 12.31 -24.02
C PRO A 27 -5.29 13.06 -23.95
N PRO A 28 -5.26 14.36 -24.27
CA PRO A 28 -4.02 15.13 -24.18
C PRO A 28 -3.46 15.11 -22.76
N MET A 29 -2.15 15.31 -22.62
CA MET A 29 -1.57 15.53 -21.30
C MET A 29 -2.01 16.91 -20.81
N VAL A 30 -2.32 16.99 -19.52
CA VAL A 30 -2.59 18.23 -18.82
C VAL A 30 -1.30 19.05 -18.78
N THR A 31 -1.41 20.33 -19.11
CA THR A 31 -0.30 21.28 -19.10
C THR A 31 -0.17 21.96 -17.74
N GLN A 32 0.93 22.69 -17.51
CA GLN A 32 1.07 23.48 -16.29
C GLN A 32 0.00 24.60 -16.21
N GLU A 33 -0.38 25.20 -17.35
CA GLU A 33 -1.45 26.21 -17.41
C GLU A 33 -2.81 25.64 -16.99
N ASP A 34 -3.12 24.40 -17.42
CA ASP A 34 -4.34 23.71 -16.99
C ASP A 34 -4.35 23.43 -15.48
N ILE A 35 -3.19 23.06 -14.91
CA ILE A 35 -3.04 22.85 -13.46
C ILE A 35 -3.22 24.17 -12.71
N ASP A 36 -2.55 25.23 -13.14
CA ASP A 36 -2.61 26.54 -12.49
C ASP A 36 -4.06 27.07 -12.49
N TRP A 37 -4.75 26.97 -13.64
CA TRP A 37 -6.16 27.32 -13.74
C TRP A 37 -7.04 26.46 -12.82
N ALA A 38 -6.83 25.14 -12.79
CA ALA A 38 -7.59 24.24 -11.93
C ALA A 38 -7.40 24.54 -10.44
N VAL A 39 -6.18 24.92 -10.04
CA VAL A 39 -5.87 25.34 -8.67
C VAL A 39 -6.58 26.65 -8.33
N GLU A 40 -6.46 27.67 -9.17
CA GLU A 40 -6.97 29.03 -8.88
C GLU A 40 -8.49 29.13 -9.04
N GLU A 41 -9.02 28.69 -10.18
CA GLU A 41 -10.38 28.98 -10.64
C GLU A 41 -11.25 27.73 -10.79
N GLY A 42 -10.64 26.55 -10.93
CA GLY A 42 -11.39 25.32 -11.20
C GLY A 42 -12.33 24.93 -10.07
N GLU A 43 -13.52 24.43 -10.41
CA GLU A 43 -14.46 23.82 -9.46
C GLU A 43 -14.42 22.29 -9.58
N ALA A 44 -14.71 21.59 -8.48
CA ALA A 44 -14.84 20.13 -8.51
C ALA A 44 -16.21 19.78 -9.09
N GLU A 45 -16.24 19.47 -10.38
CA GLU A 45 -17.44 19.09 -11.12
C GLU A 45 -17.13 18.07 -12.22
N GLY A 46 -18.17 17.41 -12.73
CA GLY A 46 -18.09 16.47 -13.85
C GLY A 46 -18.03 15.01 -13.44
N GLU A 47 -17.77 14.14 -14.43
CA GLU A 47 -17.67 12.69 -14.24
C GLU A 47 -16.20 12.28 -14.21
N ILE A 48 -15.79 11.54 -13.18
CA ILE A 48 -14.44 10.98 -13.04
C ILE A 48 -14.48 9.48 -12.80
N THR A 49 -13.45 8.77 -13.23
CA THR A 49 -13.26 7.34 -12.93
C THR A 49 -12.23 7.17 -11.81
N PHE A 50 -12.63 6.46 -10.75
CA PHE A 50 -11.74 6.00 -9.70
C PHE A 50 -11.41 4.52 -9.87
N THR A 51 -10.18 4.24 -10.32
CA THR A 51 -9.67 2.86 -10.43
C THR A 51 -9.04 2.42 -9.12
N TYR A 52 -9.71 1.52 -8.41
CA TYR A 52 -9.30 1.06 -7.09
C TYR A 52 -9.17 -0.46 -7.03
N SER A 53 -7.95 -0.97 -6.86
CA SER A 53 -7.69 -2.40 -6.86
C SER A 53 -6.50 -2.78 -5.98
N PRO A 54 -6.68 -2.82 -4.63
CA PRO A 54 -5.70 -3.47 -3.78
C PRO A 54 -5.60 -4.96 -4.15
N ALA A 55 -4.38 -5.51 -4.11
CA ALA A 55 -4.06 -6.89 -4.41
C ALA A 55 -4.59 -7.85 -3.32
N ALA A 56 -5.92 -7.91 -3.21
CA ALA A 56 -6.78 -8.89 -2.54
C ALA A 56 -8.19 -8.31 -2.63
N THR A 57 -8.93 -8.60 -3.70
CA THR A 57 -10.31 -8.16 -3.89
C THR A 57 -11.27 -8.91 -2.95
N SER A 58 -11.11 -8.74 -1.64
CA SER A 58 -12.15 -9.08 -0.67
C SER A 58 -13.32 -8.11 -0.84
N ALA A 59 -14.54 -8.56 -0.54
CA ALA A 59 -15.74 -7.72 -0.57
C ALA A 59 -15.56 -6.46 0.29
N ASP A 60 -14.83 -6.61 1.39
CA ASP A 60 -14.46 -5.58 2.34
C ASP A 60 -13.80 -4.38 1.60
N TYR A 61 -12.70 -4.57 0.87
CA TYR A 61 -12.01 -3.43 0.23
C TYR A 61 -12.87 -2.65 -0.76
N LYS A 62 -13.81 -3.32 -1.44
CA LYS A 62 -14.77 -2.65 -2.33
C LYS A 62 -15.76 -1.80 -1.52
N GLN A 63 -16.25 -2.32 -0.42
CA GLN A 63 -17.15 -1.59 0.49
C GLN A 63 -16.48 -0.33 1.07
N ALA A 64 -15.21 -0.39 1.45
CA ALA A 64 -14.47 0.78 1.93
C ALA A 64 -14.35 1.87 0.85
N ALA A 65 -14.00 1.48 -0.38
CA ALA A 65 -13.97 2.39 -1.52
C ALA A 65 -15.36 2.97 -1.84
N ASP A 66 -16.41 2.15 -1.80
CA ASP A 66 -17.78 2.60 -2.04
C ASP A 66 -18.25 3.65 -1.03
N LYS A 67 -17.97 3.44 0.27
CA LYS A 67 -18.28 4.42 1.33
C LYS A 67 -17.48 5.70 1.16
N PHE A 68 -16.19 5.59 0.85
CA PHE A 68 -15.33 6.75 0.58
C PHE A 68 -15.87 7.59 -0.58
N VAL A 69 -16.19 6.95 -1.71
CA VAL A 69 -16.75 7.64 -2.87
C VAL A 69 -18.12 8.26 -2.54
N THR A 70 -18.97 7.55 -1.79
CA THR A 70 -20.28 8.08 -1.39
C THR A 70 -20.14 9.35 -0.55
N ALA A 71 -19.25 9.36 0.43
CA ALA A 71 -18.99 10.55 1.25
C ALA A 71 -18.40 11.70 0.41
N PHE A 72 -17.53 11.38 -0.54
CA PHE A 72 -16.99 12.35 -1.48
C PHE A 72 -18.10 13.00 -2.33
N GLU A 73 -18.98 12.21 -2.94
CA GLU A 73 -20.11 12.70 -3.76
C GLU A 73 -21.12 13.52 -2.95
N GLN A 74 -21.29 13.22 -1.65
CA GLN A 74 -22.10 14.03 -0.73
C GLN A 74 -21.49 15.41 -0.48
N LYS A 75 -20.16 15.50 -0.40
CA LYS A 75 -19.43 16.75 -0.22
C LYS A 75 -19.34 17.57 -1.51
N TYR A 76 -19.10 16.90 -2.63
CA TYR A 76 -18.95 17.49 -3.96
C TYR A 76 -20.10 17.05 -4.86
N THR A 77 -21.27 17.65 -4.66
CA THR A 77 -22.53 17.23 -5.29
C THR A 77 -22.57 17.37 -6.82
N ASN A 78 -21.64 18.11 -7.39
CA ASN A 78 -21.51 18.30 -8.84
C ASN A 78 -20.53 17.29 -9.48
N VAL A 79 -19.95 16.39 -8.69
CA VAL A 79 -19.07 15.31 -9.16
C VAL A 79 -19.80 13.98 -9.12
N THR A 80 -19.65 13.19 -10.17
CA THR A 80 -20.04 11.78 -10.19
C THR A 80 -18.80 10.93 -10.36
N VAL A 81 -18.67 9.86 -9.57
CA VAL A 81 -17.47 9.01 -9.55
C VAL A 81 -17.83 7.59 -9.96
N GLU A 82 -17.41 7.24 -11.17
CA GLU A 82 -17.46 5.86 -11.66
C GLU A 82 -16.38 5.03 -10.98
N ARG A 83 -16.76 3.84 -10.50
CA ARG A 83 -15.85 2.93 -9.77
C ARG A 83 -15.36 1.84 -10.70
N ASP A 84 -14.05 1.75 -10.84
CA ASP A 84 -13.41 0.68 -11.58
C ASP A 84 -12.55 -0.18 -10.65
N TYR A 85 -12.99 -1.42 -10.45
CA TYR A 85 -12.29 -2.38 -9.57
C TYR A 85 -11.26 -3.24 -10.30
N THR A 86 -10.98 -2.97 -11.57
CA THR A 86 -9.97 -3.69 -12.33
C THR A 86 -8.56 -3.28 -11.92
N ALA A 87 -7.62 -4.22 -11.97
CA ALA A 87 -6.26 -4.01 -11.49
C ALA A 87 -5.55 -2.85 -12.20
N THR A 88 -4.82 -2.05 -11.43
CA THR A 88 -3.85 -1.10 -11.97
C THR A 88 -2.75 -1.88 -12.69
N SER A 89 -2.44 -1.50 -13.92
CA SER A 89 -1.33 -2.07 -14.68
C SER A 89 -0.68 -1.04 -15.59
N ASP A 90 0.62 -1.21 -15.81
CA ASP A 90 1.40 -0.35 -16.71
C ASP A 90 0.78 -0.27 -18.12
N ASN A 91 0.16 -1.36 -18.60
CA ASN A 91 -0.52 -1.37 -19.88
C ASN A 91 -1.70 -0.39 -19.93
N ARG A 92 -2.52 -0.35 -18.87
CA ARG A 92 -3.68 0.55 -18.77
C ARG A 92 -3.27 2.00 -18.61
N ILE A 93 -2.23 2.26 -17.82
CA ILE A 93 -1.62 3.59 -17.69
C ILE A 93 -1.10 4.05 -19.06
N ALA A 94 -0.33 3.20 -19.73
CA ALA A 94 0.24 3.49 -21.04
C ALA A 94 -0.86 3.68 -22.10
N SER A 95 -1.96 2.92 -22.08
CA SER A 95 -3.08 3.03 -23.03
C SER A 95 -4.06 4.15 -22.70
N ALA A 96 -3.91 4.84 -21.56
CA ALA A 96 -4.85 5.82 -21.02
C ALA A 96 -6.25 5.23 -20.73
N ASP A 97 -6.29 3.96 -20.31
CA ASP A 97 -7.49 3.22 -19.90
C ASP A 97 -7.54 3.02 -18.37
N ILE A 98 -6.84 3.87 -17.62
CA ILE A 98 -6.66 3.73 -16.15
C ILE A 98 -7.61 4.63 -15.34
N GLY A 99 -8.49 5.40 -16.00
CA GLY A 99 -9.33 6.39 -15.32
C GLY A 99 -8.57 7.67 -14.94
N ASP A 100 -9.16 8.42 -14.01
CA ASP A 100 -8.69 9.76 -13.60
C ASP A 100 -7.87 9.70 -12.31
N VAL A 101 -8.29 8.87 -11.36
CA VAL A 101 -7.60 8.62 -10.09
C VAL A 101 -7.39 7.13 -9.98
N PHE A 102 -6.15 6.69 -9.72
CA PHE A 102 -5.86 5.26 -9.67
C PHE A 102 -4.98 4.86 -8.50
N TYR A 103 -5.28 3.67 -7.97
CA TYR A 103 -4.61 3.06 -6.84
C TYR A 103 -3.26 2.45 -7.22
N PHE A 104 -2.23 2.65 -6.39
CA PHE A 104 -0.95 1.93 -6.48
C PHE A 104 -0.21 1.92 -5.12
N ALA A 105 0.85 1.13 -5.03
CA ALA A 105 1.75 1.13 -3.88
C ALA A 105 2.78 2.27 -4.00
N GLU A 106 3.09 2.95 -2.91
CA GLU A 106 4.09 4.02 -2.82
C GLU A 106 5.41 3.74 -3.55
N THR A 107 5.85 2.48 -3.60
CA THR A 107 7.07 2.05 -4.32
C THR A 107 7.06 2.40 -5.82
N GLN A 108 5.88 2.58 -6.42
CA GLN A 108 5.73 2.96 -7.83
C GLN A 108 5.72 4.48 -8.07
N THR A 109 5.70 5.30 -7.01
CA THR A 109 5.54 6.77 -7.12
C THR A 109 6.59 7.40 -8.03
N TYR A 110 7.87 7.05 -7.85
CA TYR A 110 8.94 7.60 -8.71
C TYR A 110 8.79 7.17 -10.17
N LYS A 111 8.44 5.90 -10.42
CA LYS A 111 8.22 5.38 -11.78
C LYS A 111 7.09 6.15 -12.46
N TYR A 112 5.92 6.24 -11.81
CA TYR A 112 4.75 6.89 -12.42
C TYR A 112 4.90 8.41 -12.50
N ALA A 113 5.55 9.07 -11.54
CA ALA A 113 5.77 10.52 -11.60
C ALA A 113 6.86 10.93 -12.61
N VAL A 114 7.99 10.22 -12.65
CA VAL A 114 9.18 10.66 -13.39
C VAL A 114 9.44 9.84 -14.65
N GLN A 115 9.43 8.51 -14.55
CA GLN A 115 9.79 7.65 -15.69
C GLN A 115 8.67 7.64 -16.74
N ASP A 116 7.42 7.52 -16.28
CA ASP A 116 6.26 7.42 -17.17
C ASP A 116 5.56 8.77 -17.39
N SER A 117 5.85 9.77 -16.54
CA SER A 117 5.16 11.08 -16.53
C SER A 117 3.63 10.94 -16.52
N ALA A 118 3.15 9.95 -15.75
CA ALA A 118 1.76 9.53 -15.70
C ALA A 118 0.96 10.20 -14.57
N LEU A 119 1.61 10.96 -13.68
CA LEU A 119 0.95 11.57 -12.51
C LEU A 119 0.98 13.10 -12.57
N LEU A 120 -0.11 13.73 -12.12
CA LEU A 120 -0.16 15.16 -11.84
C LEU A 120 0.44 15.47 -10.46
N PRO A 121 1.12 16.62 -10.30
CA PRO A 121 1.42 17.16 -8.99
C PRO A 121 0.14 17.65 -8.30
N LEU A 122 0.08 17.46 -6.98
CA LEU A 122 -1.09 17.73 -6.15
C LEU A 122 -0.83 18.79 -5.06
N ASP A 123 0.42 19.24 -4.91
CA ASP A 123 0.83 20.18 -3.87
C ASP A 123 0.06 21.51 -3.91
N GLY A 124 -0.20 22.06 -5.11
CA GLY A 124 -1.01 23.27 -5.26
C GLY A 124 -2.46 23.11 -4.77
N PHE A 125 -3.03 21.92 -4.93
CA PHE A 125 -4.41 21.63 -4.53
C PHE A 125 -4.59 21.45 -3.02
N MET A 126 -3.51 21.16 -2.27
CA MET A 126 -3.55 21.09 -0.80
C MET A 126 -4.13 22.38 -0.21
N THR A 127 -3.66 23.54 -0.70
CA THR A 127 -4.15 24.85 -0.25
C THR A 127 -5.60 25.09 -0.69
N LYS A 128 -5.94 24.76 -1.95
CA LYS A 128 -7.28 24.92 -2.51
C LYS A 128 -8.34 24.19 -1.67
N PHE A 129 -8.05 22.96 -1.25
CA PHE A 129 -8.97 22.14 -0.47
C PHE A 129 -8.76 22.23 1.04
N GLY A 130 -7.90 23.14 1.51
CA GLY A 130 -7.66 23.37 2.93
C GLY A 130 -7.05 22.18 3.67
N ILE A 131 -6.26 21.34 2.98
CA ILE A 131 -5.61 20.18 3.56
C ILE A 131 -4.44 20.62 4.43
N ASN A 132 -4.51 20.31 5.72
CA ASN A 132 -3.42 20.58 6.65
C ASN A 132 -2.36 19.47 6.59
N GLN A 133 -1.27 19.70 5.86
CA GLN A 133 -0.16 18.75 5.78
C GLN A 133 0.39 18.36 7.17
N SER A 134 0.40 19.27 8.15
CA SER A 134 0.97 18.97 9.47
C SER A 134 0.19 17.91 10.24
N ASP A 135 -1.07 17.71 9.89
CA ASP A 135 -1.95 16.70 10.46
C ASP A 135 -1.63 15.30 9.92
N VAL A 136 -0.99 15.21 8.75
CA VAL A 136 -0.49 13.94 8.20
C VAL A 136 0.84 13.56 8.85
N TYR A 137 1.03 12.29 9.18
CA TYR A 137 2.35 11.79 9.61
C TYR A 137 3.41 12.05 8.54
N SER A 138 4.49 12.73 8.92
CA SER A 138 5.50 13.23 7.97
C SER A 138 6.19 12.13 7.17
N GLY A 139 6.49 10.99 7.81
CA GLY A 139 7.08 9.83 7.14
C GLY A 139 6.18 9.28 6.02
N ILE A 140 4.87 9.31 6.23
CA ILE A 140 3.88 8.81 5.27
C ILE A 140 3.60 9.84 4.17
N TYR A 141 3.51 11.12 4.52
CA TYR A 141 3.44 12.19 3.53
C TYR A 141 4.66 12.20 2.60
N ALA A 142 5.87 11.95 3.14
CA ALA A 142 7.11 11.91 2.38
C ALA A 142 7.13 10.80 1.31
N LEU A 143 6.39 9.71 1.47
CA LEU A 143 6.25 8.66 0.46
C LEU A 143 5.60 9.19 -0.83
N GLY A 144 4.81 10.25 -0.72
CA GLY A 144 4.16 10.91 -1.84
C GLY A 144 5.02 11.93 -2.58
N LEU A 145 6.18 12.30 -2.03
CA LEU A 145 7.01 13.38 -2.54
C LEU A 145 8.05 12.87 -3.53
N VAL A 146 8.05 13.46 -4.73
CA VAL A 146 9.11 13.27 -5.73
C VAL A 146 9.61 14.63 -6.17
N ASN A 147 10.91 14.88 -6.00
CA ASN A 147 11.55 16.17 -6.28
C ASN A 147 10.83 17.35 -5.61
N GLY A 148 10.35 17.16 -4.38
CA GLY A 148 9.66 18.20 -3.60
C GLY A 148 8.19 18.44 -3.95
N ARG A 149 7.62 17.72 -4.94
CA ARG A 149 6.20 17.81 -5.31
C ARG A 149 5.43 16.57 -4.89
N LEU A 150 4.15 16.73 -4.56
CA LEU A 150 3.27 15.64 -4.14
C LEU A 150 2.66 14.96 -5.36
N TYR A 151 2.91 13.68 -5.60
CA TYR A 151 2.33 12.92 -6.72
C TYR A 151 1.49 11.72 -6.29
N PHE A 152 1.64 11.30 -5.04
CA PHE A 152 0.92 10.18 -4.47
C PHE A 152 0.30 10.62 -3.15
N VAL A 153 -0.98 10.35 -3.00
CA VAL A 153 -1.73 10.60 -1.78
C VAL A 153 -1.84 9.27 -1.03
N PRO A 154 -1.19 9.12 0.13
CA PRO A 154 -1.35 7.93 0.94
C PRO A 154 -2.81 7.82 1.39
N ARG A 155 -3.35 6.60 1.33
CA ARG A 155 -4.66 6.23 1.87
C ARG A 155 -4.55 5.89 3.35
N ASP A 156 -3.46 5.21 3.70
CA ASP A 156 -3.27 4.58 4.99
C ASP A 156 -1.81 4.61 5.44
N TYR A 157 -1.62 4.24 6.70
CA TYR A 157 -0.34 3.88 7.27
C TYR A 157 -0.25 2.36 7.43
N ASN A 158 0.80 1.75 6.87
CA ASN A 158 1.11 0.34 7.09
C ASN A 158 2.45 0.21 7.82
N GLN A 159 2.41 -0.50 8.95
CA GLN A 159 3.60 -0.89 9.71
C GLN A 159 3.69 -2.41 9.73
N ILE A 160 4.90 -2.95 9.57
CA ILE A 160 5.17 -4.36 9.87
C ILE A 160 5.04 -4.56 11.38
N VAL A 161 4.21 -5.52 11.77
CA VAL A 161 4.05 -5.99 13.14
C VAL A 161 4.15 -7.51 13.18
N LEU A 162 4.15 -8.08 14.38
CA LEU A 162 4.02 -9.50 14.60
C LEU A 162 2.59 -9.84 15.03
N ILE A 163 1.88 -10.63 14.24
CA ILE A 163 0.71 -11.35 14.75
C ILE A 163 1.18 -12.64 15.42
N TYR A 164 0.59 -13.00 16.57
CA TYR A 164 1.07 -14.14 17.33
C TYR A 164 0.00 -15.00 17.99
N ASN A 165 0.31 -16.29 18.11
CA ASN A 165 -0.51 -17.32 18.75
C ASN A 165 -0.27 -17.33 20.27
N LYS A 166 -1.17 -16.73 21.04
CA LYS A 166 -1.10 -16.67 22.51
C LYS A 166 -1.29 -18.03 23.16
N SER A 167 -2.09 -18.92 22.56
CA SER A 167 -2.29 -20.28 23.05
C SER A 167 -0.96 -21.05 23.08
N ALA A 168 -0.19 -21.02 22.00
CA ALA A 168 1.11 -21.71 21.89
C ALA A 168 2.13 -21.18 22.91
N ILE A 169 2.17 -19.87 23.12
CA ILE A 169 3.06 -19.25 24.13
C ILE A 169 2.65 -19.67 25.55
N THR A 170 1.35 -19.77 25.80
CA THR A 170 0.81 -20.19 27.10
C THR A 170 1.08 -21.67 27.37
N GLU A 171 0.97 -22.52 26.36
CA GLU A 171 1.34 -23.94 26.41
C GLU A 171 2.83 -24.12 26.77
N ALA A 172 3.70 -23.28 26.20
CA ALA A 172 5.12 -23.24 26.53
C ALA A 172 5.44 -22.64 27.92
N GLY A 173 4.45 -22.06 28.61
CA GLY A 173 4.64 -21.43 29.91
C GLY A 173 5.38 -20.08 29.87
N LEU A 174 5.39 -19.39 28.72
CA LEU A 174 6.16 -18.17 28.48
C LEU A 174 5.30 -16.89 28.40
N SER A 175 4.02 -16.95 28.79
CA SER A 175 3.10 -15.79 28.65
C SER A 175 3.58 -14.53 29.35
N SER A 176 4.28 -14.65 30.49
CA SER A 176 4.84 -13.50 31.23
C SER A 176 6.06 -12.87 30.57
N GLU A 177 6.67 -13.54 29.61
CA GLU A 177 7.86 -13.07 28.90
C GLU A 177 7.50 -12.21 27.66
N ILE A 178 6.22 -12.18 27.27
CA ILE A 178 5.75 -11.38 26.14
C ILE A 178 5.56 -9.93 26.57
N LYS A 179 6.28 -9.01 25.92
CA LYS A 179 6.25 -7.57 26.23
C LYS A 179 6.27 -6.72 24.95
N PRO A 180 5.56 -5.57 24.93
CA PRO A 180 5.40 -4.75 23.72
C PRO A 180 6.68 -4.03 23.26
N GLU A 181 7.66 -3.89 24.16
CA GLU A 181 8.91 -3.17 23.92
C GLU A 181 10.09 -4.06 24.33
N TRP A 182 10.49 -4.96 23.42
CA TRP A 182 11.68 -5.79 23.56
C TRP A 182 12.72 -5.48 22.48
N THR A 183 13.96 -5.82 22.80
CA THR A 183 15.06 -5.80 21.82
C THR A 183 14.98 -7.01 20.90
N TRP A 184 15.62 -6.91 19.74
CA TRP A 184 15.76 -8.03 18.83
C TRP A 184 16.43 -9.25 19.51
N GLU A 185 17.43 -9.02 20.35
CA GLU A 185 18.15 -10.06 21.08
C GLU A 185 17.26 -10.78 22.12
N GLU A 186 16.42 -10.03 22.83
CA GLU A 186 15.43 -10.61 23.75
C GLU A 186 14.42 -11.47 22.99
N PHE A 187 13.91 -10.96 21.86
CA PHE A 187 12.98 -11.70 21.02
C PHE A 187 13.60 -13.00 20.47
N GLN A 188 14.87 -12.96 20.02
CA GLN A 188 15.60 -14.15 19.61
C GLN A 188 15.67 -15.19 20.73
N SER A 189 15.94 -14.77 21.97
CA SER A 189 15.97 -15.67 23.13
C SER A 189 14.62 -16.31 23.43
N ILE A 190 13.51 -15.59 23.21
CA ILE A 190 12.16 -16.16 23.30
C ILE A 190 11.90 -17.18 22.20
N CYS A 191 12.26 -16.87 20.95
CA CYS A 191 12.15 -17.82 19.84
C CYS A 191 12.98 -19.09 20.09
N GLU A 192 14.16 -18.98 20.73
CA GLU A 192 14.97 -20.14 21.12
C GLU A 192 14.28 -21.03 22.15
N GLN A 193 13.61 -20.44 23.15
CA GLN A 193 12.89 -21.19 24.16
C GLN A 193 11.63 -21.86 23.61
N LEU A 194 11.00 -21.24 22.61
CA LEU A 194 9.82 -21.77 21.92
C LEU A 194 10.16 -22.83 20.87
N TYR A 195 11.42 -22.97 20.48
CA TYR A 195 11.81 -23.90 19.45
C TYR A 195 11.84 -25.34 19.96
N ASP A 196 10.94 -26.16 19.45
CA ASP A 196 10.96 -27.61 19.63
C ASP A 196 11.06 -28.29 18.25
N PRO A 197 12.18 -28.99 17.93
CA PRO A 197 12.34 -29.68 16.66
C PRO A 197 11.29 -30.77 16.41
N GLU A 198 10.65 -31.30 17.44
CA GLU A 198 9.58 -32.31 17.34
C GLU A 198 8.18 -31.71 17.58
N GLY A 199 8.11 -30.42 17.94
CA GLY A 199 6.87 -29.74 18.30
C GLY A 199 6.02 -29.31 17.10
N ASP A 200 4.80 -28.87 17.40
CA ASP A 200 3.80 -28.50 16.39
C ASP A 200 3.97 -27.07 15.85
N TYR A 201 4.94 -26.31 16.37
CA TYR A 201 5.09 -24.90 16.06
C TYR A 201 6.50 -24.51 15.58
N TYR A 202 6.55 -23.66 14.57
CA TYR A 202 7.72 -22.84 14.26
C TYR A 202 7.65 -21.53 15.05
N PRO A 203 8.74 -21.10 15.71
CA PRO A 203 8.71 -19.87 16.50
C PRO A 203 8.36 -18.62 15.67
N LEU A 204 8.85 -18.50 14.43
CA LEU A 204 8.71 -17.29 13.63
C LEU A 204 8.52 -17.58 12.15
N ASN A 205 7.63 -16.81 11.51
CA ASN A 205 7.53 -16.65 10.06
C ASN A 205 7.90 -15.21 9.68
N LEU A 206 9.07 -15.02 9.06
CA LEU A 206 9.61 -13.74 8.60
C LEU A 206 9.58 -13.71 7.08
N ASN A 207 8.73 -12.85 6.50
CA ASN A 207 8.59 -12.77 5.06
C ASN A 207 9.77 -12.03 4.40
N LEU A 208 10.91 -12.71 4.25
CA LEU A 208 12.12 -12.16 3.64
C LEU A 208 12.03 -11.95 2.11
N THR A 209 10.88 -12.20 1.47
CA THR A 209 10.64 -11.79 0.08
C THR A 209 9.97 -10.42 -0.01
N TYR A 210 9.53 -9.86 1.12
CA TYR A 210 8.87 -8.56 1.19
C TYR A 210 9.81 -7.50 1.78
N SER A 211 10.11 -6.45 0.99
CA SER A 211 11.14 -5.46 1.35
C SER A 211 10.94 -4.74 2.67
N PRO A 212 9.72 -4.37 3.11
CA PRO A 212 9.55 -3.76 4.43
C PRO A 212 9.96 -4.69 5.58
N VAL A 213 9.95 -6.01 5.36
CA VAL A 213 10.39 -6.97 6.39
C VAL A 213 11.90 -7.07 6.47
N TYR A 214 12.60 -7.14 5.33
CA TYR A 214 14.06 -7.39 5.34
C TYR A 214 14.93 -6.13 5.36
N VAL A 215 14.45 -4.97 4.88
CA VAL A 215 15.25 -3.73 4.89
C VAL A 215 15.63 -3.26 6.30
N PRO A 216 14.74 -3.31 7.31
CA PRO A 216 15.12 -2.96 8.68
C PRO A 216 16.30 -3.77 9.23
N PHE A 217 16.47 -5.02 8.78
CA PHE A 217 17.65 -5.81 9.15
C PHE A 217 18.93 -5.19 8.60
N PHE A 218 18.93 -4.66 7.37
CA PHE A 218 20.12 -4.02 6.81
C PHE A 218 20.48 -2.73 7.58
N GLU A 219 19.46 -2.12 8.17
CA GLU A 219 19.57 -0.89 8.93
C GLU A 219 19.74 -1.14 10.44
N ALA A 220 19.77 -2.40 10.88
CA ALA A 220 19.84 -2.77 12.30
C ALA A 220 21.12 -2.24 12.99
N TYR A 221 22.21 -2.16 12.22
CA TYR A 221 23.53 -1.71 12.70
C TYR A 221 24.12 -0.56 11.88
N ALA A 222 23.43 -0.09 10.84
CA ALA A 222 23.88 0.97 9.95
C ALA A 222 22.74 1.91 9.55
N SER A 223 23.04 3.18 9.27
CA SER A 223 22.02 4.09 8.76
C SER A 223 21.65 3.75 7.31
N ARG A 224 20.44 4.12 6.87
CA ARG A 224 20.00 3.91 5.49
C ARG A 224 20.96 4.49 4.46
N ASP A 225 21.48 5.69 4.70
CA ASP A 225 22.42 6.38 3.80
C ASP A 225 23.77 5.65 3.68
N ALA A 226 24.11 4.77 4.62
CA ALA A 226 25.32 3.96 4.52
C ALA A 226 25.25 2.95 3.36
N TRP A 227 24.08 2.33 3.15
CA TRP A 227 23.88 1.27 2.15
C TRP A 227 23.13 1.73 0.89
N CYS A 228 22.20 2.69 1.02
CA CYS A 228 21.40 3.24 -0.07
C CYS A 228 21.45 4.78 -0.06
N ASN A 229 22.53 5.34 -0.62
CA ASN A 229 22.70 6.77 -0.70
C ASN A 229 22.00 7.32 -1.96
N THR A 230 20.88 8.01 -1.74
CA THR A 230 20.06 8.58 -2.81
C THR A 230 20.65 9.87 -3.39
N THR A 231 21.47 10.58 -2.64
CA THR A 231 22.16 11.81 -3.09
C THR A 231 23.27 11.47 -4.09
N ASP A 232 24.13 10.52 -3.74
CA ASP A 232 25.25 10.06 -4.55
C ASP A 232 24.82 8.98 -5.57
N LYS A 233 23.55 8.54 -5.50
CA LYS A 233 22.98 7.46 -6.34
C LYS A 233 23.81 6.18 -6.27
N ARG A 234 24.20 5.81 -5.05
CA ARG A 234 25.11 4.68 -4.78
C ARG A 234 24.44 3.67 -3.85
N ILE A 235 24.50 2.41 -4.24
CA ILE A 235 24.16 1.27 -3.39
C ILE A 235 25.46 0.53 -3.03
N THR A 236 25.64 0.19 -1.76
CA THR A 236 26.74 -0.66 -1.30
C THR A 236 26.25 -1.59 -0.19
N PHE A 237 26.79 -2.80 -0.16
CA PHE A 237 26.67 -3.71 0.98
C PHE A 237 27.98 -3.83 1.75
N ILE A 238 29.04 -3.17 1.26
CA ILE A 238 30.36 -3.19 1.88
C ILE A 238 30.55 -1.84 2.56
N ASP A 239 30.61 -1.87 3.88
CA ASP A 239 31.01 -0.78 4.75
C ASP A 239 32.33 -1.12 5.47
N GLU A 240 32.96 -0.10 6.09
CA GLU A 240 34.28 -0.24 6.74
C GLU A 240 34.27 -1.27 7.88
N ASN A 241 33.16 -1.37 8.61
CA ASN A 241 33.01 -2.28 9.75
C ASN A 241 32.43 -3.64 9.35
N GLY A 242 31.87 -3.76 8.15
CA GLY A 242 31.14 -4.95 7.69
C GLY A 242 29.77 -5.12 8.34
N ASP A 243 29.22 -4.05 8.93
CA ASP A 243 27.95 -4.07 9.67
C ASP A 243 26.76 -4.43 8.77
N ILE A 244 26.74 -3.97 7.52
CA ILE A 244 25.63 -4.25 6.60
C ILE A 244 25.61 -5.74 6.23
N LEU A 245 26.77 -6.31 5.87
CA LEU A 245 26.88 -7.74 5.55
C LEU A 245 26.59 -8.63 6.76
N ARG A 246 27.04 -8.21 7.95
CA ARG A 246 26.73 -8.91 9.21
C ARG A 246 25.22 -8.96 9.46
N ALA A 247 24.52 -7.84 9.29
CA ALA A 247 23.07 -7.79 9.51
C ALA A 247 22.30 -8.69 8.53
N ILE A 248 22.71 -8.72 7.25
CA ILE A 248 22.17 -9.66 6.25
C ILE A 248 22.45 -11.11 6.68
N GLY A 249 23.66 -11.40 7.13
CA GLY A 249 24.08 -12.72 7.59
C GLY A 249 23.25 -13.20 8.77
N GLU A 250 23.05 -12.36 9.79
CA GLU A 250 22.24 -12.67 10.97
C GLU A 250 20.78 -12.97 10.60
N ALA A 251 20.17 -12.18 9.72
CA ALA A 251 18.80 -12.43 9.24
C ALA A 251 18.68 -13.79 8.53
N LEU A 252 19.67 -14.15 7.70
CA LEU A 252 19.71 -15.43 6.98
C LEU A 252 20.04 -16.62 7.89
N ASP A 253 20.95 -16.45 8.85
CA ASP A 253 21.32 -17.48 9.81
C ASP A 253 20.16 -17.79 10.75
N MET A 254 19.38 -16.77 11.15
CA MET A 254 18.12 -17.00 11.84
C MET A 254 17.12 -17.77 10.99
N ALA A 255 16.96 -17.39 9.73
CA ALA A 255 16.07 -18.10 8.82
C ALA A 255 16.43 -19.57 8.66
N ARG A 256 17.73 -19.88 8.64
CA ARG A 256 18.24 -21.25 8.64
C ARG A 256 18.07 -21.95 9.98
N LYS A 257 18.40 -21.29 11.10
CA LYS A 257 18.46 -21.89 12.44
C LYS A 257 17.08 -22.17 13.02
N TYR A 258 16.12 -21.27 12.85
CA TYR A 258 14.77 -21.39 13.42
C TYR A 258 13.70 -21.73 12.38
N TYR A 259 14.12 -22.21 11.19
CA TYR A 259 13.23 -22.51 10.07
C TYR A 259 12.28 -21.35 9.75
N VAL A 260 12.80 -20.12 9.84
CA VAL A 260 12.03 -18.95 9.47
C VAL A 260 11.87 -18.97 7.96
N MET A 261 10.66 -19.30 7.53
CA MET A 261 10.33 -19.52 6.15
C MET A 261 10.54 -18.26 5.30
N ILE A 262 11.44 -18.33 4.31
CA ILE A 262 11.46 -17.44 3.16
C ILE A 262 10.39 -17.96 2.18
N PRO A 263 9.31 -17.21 1.86
CA PRO A 263 8.17 -17.75 1.11
C PRO A 263 8.43 -18.26 -0.32
N SER A 264 9.67 -18.41 -0.77
CA SER A 264 9.98 -18.90 -2.12
C SER A 264 11.31 -19.64 -2.31
N VAL A 265 12.16 -19.82 -1.29
CA VAL A 265 13.56 -20.26 -1.53
C VAL A 265 13.92 -21.61 -0.93
N ASN A 266 13.20 -22.10 0.09
CA ASN A 266 13.56 -23.36 0.75
C ASN A 266 12.34 -24.29 0.87
N GLU A 267 12.14 -25.13 -0.15
CA GLU A 267 11.30 -26.34 -0.14
C GLU A 267 9.85 -26.26 -0.66
N SER A 268 9.36 -27.42 -1.13
CA SER A 268 8.02 -27.59 -1.70
C SER A 268 6.96 -27.51 -0.60
N ALA A 269 5.70 -27.26 -0.97
CA ALA A 269 4.56 -27.23 -0.05
C ALA A 269 4.39 -28.53 0.80
N GLU A 270 5.14 -29.59 0.48
CA GLU A 270 5.12 -30.89 1.15
C GLU A 270 5.96 -30.90 2.46
N ASP A 271 7.01 -30.07 2.57
CA ASP A 271 7.87 -29.99 3.77
C ASP A 271 7.25 -29.12 4.89
N ILE A 272 6.17 -28.39 4.59
CA ILE A 272 5.43 -27.49 5.50
C ILE A 272 4.21 -28.20 6.13
N VAL A 273 3.94 -29.45 5.75
CA VAL A 273 2.71 -30.15 6.14
C VAL A 273 2.74 -30.51 7.62
N GLY A 274 2.11 -29.68 8.46
CA GLY A 274 1.64 -30.06 9.79
C GLY A 274 2.01 -29.13 10.95
N ARG A 275 2.83 -28.08 10.75
CA ARG A 275 3.24 -27.17 11.83
C ARG A 275 2.76 -25.74 11.61
N GLU A 276 2.27 -25.10 12.66
CA GLU A 276 1.83 -23.71 12.66
C GLU A 276 2.95 -22.75 13.06
N TYR A 277 2.75 -21.43 12.96
CA TYR A 277 3.71 -20.43 13.43
C TYR A 277 3.24 -19.78 14.73
N ILE A 278 4.17 -19.48 15.63
CA ILE A 278 3.88 -18.74 16.86
C ILE A 278 3.85 -17.25 16.55
N PHE A 279 4.92 -16.70 15.96
CA PHE A 279 4.98 -15.32 15.49
C PHE A 279 4.99 -15.26 13.97
N LYS A 280 4.35 -14.25 13.39
CA LYS A 280 4.38 -14.00 11.95
C LYS A 280 4.46 -12.50 11.67
N THR A 281 5.39 -12.10 10.81
CA THR A 281 5.40 -10.73 10.28
C THR A 281 4.21 -10.52 9.35
N ASP A 282 3.48 -9.44 9.59
CA ASP A 282 2.33 -9.08 8.80
C ASP A 282 2.10 -7.55 8.81
N VAL A 283 1.17 -7.09 7.98
CA VAL A 283 0.71 -5.69 7.94
C VAL A 283 -0.79 -5.64 8.17
N TYR A 284 -1.26 -4.51 8.67
CA TYR A 284 -2.67 -4.33 9.04
C TYR A 284 -3.69 -4.75 7.95
N PRO A 285 -3.49 -4.40 6.65
CA PRO A 285 -4.35 -4.85 5.55
C PRO A 285 -4.58 -6.37 5.44
N THR A 286 -3.63 -7.18 5.90
CA THR A 286 -3.64 -8.65 5.80
C THR A 286 -3.84 -9.33 7.17
N ILE A 287 -3.55 -8.63 8.28
CA ILE A 287 -3.75 -9.11 9.65
C ILE A 287 -5.18 -9.56 9.92
N GLN A 288 -6.18 -8.82 9.44
CA GLN A 288 -7.58 -9.23 9.64
C GLN A 288 -7.88 -10.61 9.05
N GLY A 289 -7.25 -10.95 7.91
CA GLY A 289 -7.40 -12.25 7.29
C GLY A 289 -6.77 -13.37 8.13
N VAL A 290 -5.58 -13.13 8.69
CA VAL A 290 -4.90 -14.09 9.57
C VAL A 290 -5.62 -14.21 10.92
N GLY A 291 -6.08 -13.10 11.49
CA GLY A 291 -6.90 -13.08 12.71
C GLY A 291 -8.17 -13.90 12.57
N LYS A 292 -8.95 -13.69 11.49
CA LYS A 292 -10.14 -14.51 11.19
C LYS A 292 -9.80 -16.00 11.07
N GLN A 293 -8.62 -16.35 10.55
CA GLN A 293 -8.17 -17.76 10.50
C GLN A 293 -7.84 -18.33 11.88
N PHE A 294 -7.31 -17.52 12.80
CA PHE A 294 -7.12 -17.91 14.20
C PHE A 294 -8.47 -18.03 14.93
N ASP A 295 -9.37 -17.06 14.78
CA ASP A 295 -10.71 -17.07 15.38
C ASP A 295 -11.51 -18.30 14.96
N ASN A 296 -11.53 -18.63 13.66
CA ASN A 296 -12.22 -19.81 13.13
C ASN A 296 -11.69 -21.13 13.69
N ARG A 297 -10.47 -21.14 14.22
CA ARG A 297 -9.84 -22.30 14.87
C ARG A 297 -9.85 -22.21 16.40
N ASN A 298 -10.47 -21.18 16.98
CA ASN A 298 -10.46 -20.88 18.40
C ASN A 298 -9.05 -20.76 19.00
N ILE A 299 -8.12 -20.18 18.25
CA ILE A 299 -6.78 -19.85 18.74
C ILE A 299 -6.85 -18.46 19.38
N ASP A 300 -6.38 -18.31 20.63
CA ASP A 300 -6.18 -16.98 21.21
C ASP A 300 -4.97 -16.34 20.53
N TRP A 301 -5.13 -15.12 20.05
CA TRP A 301 -4.11 -14.40 19.28
C TRP A 301 -4.15 -12.91 19.58
N ASP A 302 -3.04 -12.24 19.27
CA ASP A 302 -2.94 -10.79 19.39
C ASP A 302 -1.83 -10.28 18.44
N ILE A 303 -1.64 -8.97 18.38
CA ILE A 303 -0.59 -8.31 17.61
C ILE A 303 0.39 -7.61 18.55
N ILE A 304 1.66 -7.56 18.16
CA ILE A 304 2.70 -6.89 18.91
C ILE A 304 3.67 -6.21 17.95
N ASN A 305 4.31 -5.12 18.40
CA ASN A 305 5.30 -4.41 17.61
C ASN A 305 6.46 -5.33 17.22
N MET A 306 7.08 -5.02 16.07
CA MET A 306 8.38 -5.59 15.75
C MET A 306 9.38 -5.27 16.87
N PRO A 307 10.25 -6.22 17.24
CA PRO A 307 11.32 -5.95 18.20
C PRO A 307 12.25 -4.85 17.70
N LEU A 308 12.80 -4.08 18.63
CA LEU A 308 13.71 -2.98 18.30
C LEU A 308 15.12 -3.50 18.04
N PHE A 309 15.66 -3.18 16.86
CA PHE A 309 17.08 -3.31 16.59
C PHE A 309 17.90 -2.24 17.33
N GLN A 310 19.22 -2.44 17.42
CA GLN A 310 20.14 -1.48 18.05
C GLN A 310 20.03 -0.08 17.42
N ASN A 311 19.93 -0.02 16.10
CA ASN A 311 19.45 1.17 15.39
C ASN A 311 17.94 0.99 15.10
N PRO A 312 17.04 1.67 15.81
CA PRO A 312 15.61 1.47 15.67
C PRO A 312 15.15 1.76 14.23
N SER A 313 14.77 0.69 13.53
CA SER A 313 14.16 0.73 12.19
C SER A 313 13.07 -0.32 12.15
N PHE A 314 11.96 0.00 11.50
CA PHE A 314 10.87 -0.94 11.26
C PHE A 314 10.31 -0.72 9.85
N GLY A 315 9.79 -1.80 9.28
CA GLY A 315 9.18 -1.76 7.97
C GLY A 315 7.92 -0.93 8.00
N CYS A 316 7.85 0.06 7.12
CA CYS A 316 6.63 0.80 6.89
C CYS A 316 6.37 0.96 5.39
N GLY A 317 5.12 1.23 5.07
CA GLY A 317 4.70 1.53 3.72
C GLY A 317 3.35 2.22 3.71
N ALA A 318 2.89 2.53 2.51
CA ALA A 318 1.56 3.05 2.29
C ALA A 318 1.05 2.58 0.94
N SER A 319 -0.25 2.34 0.89
CA SER A 319 -0.96 2.28 -0.38
C SER A 319 -1.77 3.56 -0.52
N GLY A 320 -2.18 3.88 -1.74
CA GLY A 320 -2.79 5.17 -1.98
C GLY A 320 -3.12 5.37 -3.43
N VAL A 321 -3.22 6.64 -3.82
CA VAL A 321 -3.71 7.01 -5.14
C VAL A 321 -2.87 8.12 -5.75
N GLY A 322 -2.91 8.22 -7.07
CA GLY A 322 -2.41 9.37 -7.80
C GLY A 322 -3.42 9.79 -8.87
N VAL A 323 -3.27 11.03 -9.35
CA VAL A 323 -4.13 11.59 -10.39
C VAL A 323 -3.43 11.45 -11.74
N PHE A 324 -4.13 10.88 -12.72
CA PHE A 324 -3.58 10.60 -14.03
C PHE A 324 -3.27 11.88 -14.80
N ALA A 325 -2.08 11.97 -15.41
CA ALA A 325 -1.59 13.15 -16.13
C ALA A 325 -2.39 13.52 -17.40
N ARG A 326 -3.40 12.72 -17.75
CA ARG A 326 -4.30 12.95 -18.89
C ARG A 326 -5.77 13.05 -18.47
N THR A 327 -6.07 13.16 -17.17
CA THR A 327 -7.44 13.47 -16.73
C THR A 327 -7.91 14.76 -17.40
N GLN A 328 -9.18 14.82 -17.77
CA GLN A 328 -9.80 16.04 -18.30
C GLN A 328 -10.63 16.77 -17.24
N ASN A 329 -10.67 16.25 -16.01
CA ASN A 329 -11.42 16.79 -14.87
C ASN A 329 -10.46 17.02 -13.69
N VAL A 330 -9.43 17.84 -13.91
CA VAL A 330 -8.27 18.01 -13.02
C VAL A 330 -8.68 18.33 -11.58
N THR A 331 -9.55 19.32 -11.38
CA THR A 331 -9.97 19.74 -10.03
C THR A 331 -10.74 18.65 -9.30
N ALA A 332 -11.68 17.97 -9.97
CA ALA A 332 -12.46 16.90 -9.37
C ALA A 332 -11.58 15.68 -9.02
N ALA A 333 -10.65 15.31 -9.91
CA ALA A 333 -9.73 14.21 -9.67
C ALA A 333 -8.75 14.52 -8.52
N ALA A 334 -8.23 15.75 -8.45
CA ALA A 334 -7.40 16.21 -7.34
C ALA A 334 -8.18 16.23 -6.01
N ALA A 335 -9.43 16.70 -6.03
CA ALA A 335 -10.31 16.69 -4.86
C ALA A 335 -10.52 15.27 -4.33
N LEU A 336 -10.82 14.30 -5.21
CA LEU A 336 -11.03 12.90 -4.83
C LEU A 336 -9.77 12.29 -4.23
N ALA A 337 -8.61 12.50 -4.87
CA ALA A 337 -7.35 11.98 -4.36
C ALA A 337 -7.03 12.55 -2.97
N LEU A 338 -7.12 13.87 -2.81
CA LEU A 338 -6.80 14.57 -1.55
C LEU A 338 -7.85 14.37 -0.46
N PHE A 339 -9.05 13.86 -0.77
CA PHE A 339 -10.07 13.55 0.23
C PHE A 339 -9.58 12.51 1.25
N PHE A 340 -8.64 11.63 0.87
CA PHE A 340 -7.95 10.73 1.82
C PHE A 340 -7.17 11.46 2.92
N LEU A 341 -6.81 12.72 2.73
CA LEU A 341 -6.10 13.53 3.72
C LEU A 341 -7.05 14.38 4.58
N THR A 342 -8.34 14.02 4.62
CA THR A 342 -9.35 14.69 5.45
C THR A 342 -9.92 13.74 6.50
N PRO A 343 -10.32 14.23 7.69
CA PRO A 343 -10.98 13.41 8.69
C PRO A 343 -12.23 12.70 8.15
N GLU A 344 -12.99 13.40 7.31
CA GLU A 344 -14.19 12.88 6.67
C GLU A 344 -13.88 11.69 5.73
N GLY A 345 -12.90 11.84 4.84
CA GLY A 345 -12.49 10.76 3.93
C GLY A 345 -11.87 9.58 4.67
N GLN A 346 -11.04 9.83 5.69
CA GLN A 346 -10.49 8.77 6.55
C GLN A 346 -11.58 8.01 7.29
N ARG A 347 -12.58 8.68 7.88
CA ARG A 347 -13.70 7.99 8.56
C ARG A 347 -14.56 7.22 7.56
N ALA A 348 -14.89 7.82 6.42
CA ALA A 348 -15.70 7.16 5.40
C ALA A 348 -15.04 5.86 4.91
N PHE A 349 -13.75 5.92 4.59
CA PHE A 349 -12.99 4.75 4.14
C PHE A 349 -12.87 3.68 5.24
N ASN A 350 -12.45 4.06 6.44
CA ASN A 350 -12.20 3.11 7.53
C ASN A 350 -13.49 2.53 8.16
N SER A 351 -14.63 3.25 8.10
CA SER A 351 -15.92 2.74 8.58
C SER A 351 -16.47 1.54 7.79
N GLY A 352 -15.91 1.24 6.60
CA GLY A 352 -16.36 0.14 5.75
C GLY A 352 -15.90 -1.23 6.24
N THR A 353 -14.71 -1.30 6.82
CA THR A 353 -13.99 -2.57 7.00
C THR A 353 -13.00 -2.56 8.15
N GLY A 354 -12.78 -1.39 8.77
CA GLY A 354 -11.69 -1.14 9.71
C GLY A 354 -10.32 -1.60 9.21
N GLY A 355 -10.08 -1.68 7.89
CA GLY A 355 -8.94 -2.42 7.30
C GLY A 355 -7.63 -1.65 7.13
N SER A 356 -7.48 -0.47 7.72
CA SER A 356 -6.30 0.38 7.53
C SER A 356 -6.09 1.31 8.73
N VAL A 357 -4.84 1.65 9.04
CA VAL A 357 -4.52 2.60 10.11
C VAL A 357 -4.69 4.03 9.55
N PRO A 358 -5.47 4.91 10.22
CA PRO A 358 -5.63 6.28 9.79
C PRO A 358 -4.31 7.06 9.79
N LEU A 359 -4.16 7.98 8.83
CA LEU A 359 -2.92 8.76 8.63
C LEU A 359 -2.93 10.16 9.25
N LEU A 360 -4.05 10.57 9.86
CA LEU A 360 -4.23 11.88 10.47
C LEU A 360 -4.03 11.83 11.97
N LYS A 361 -3.16 12.70 12.50
CA LYS A 361 -2.86 12.82 13.93
C LYS A 361 -4.08 13.24 14.72
N SER A 362 -4.91 14.13 14.16
CA SER A 362 -6.14 14.56 14.83
C SER A 362 -7.09 13.41 15.15
N LEU A 363 -7.13 12.38 14.29
CA LEU A 363 -7.96 11.20 14.53
C LEU A 363 -7.41 10.35 15.69
N ASP A 364 -6.09 10.25 15.80
CA ASP A 364 -5.44 9.57 16.93
C ASP A 364 -5.64 10.36 18.25
N ASP A 365 -5.48 11.69 18.21
CA ASP A 365 -5.71 12.57 19.36
C ASP A 365 -7.16 12.49 19.89
N GLU A 366 -8.12 12.25 19.01
CA GLU A 366 -9.54 12.02 19.35
C GLU A 366 -9.82 10.60 19.86
N GLY A 367 -8.84 9.69 19.79
CA GLY A 367 -9.00 8.28 20.15
C GLY A 367 -9.78 7.46 19.11
N TYR A 368 -9.81 7.89 17.85
CA TYR A 368 -10.49 7.15 16.79
C TYR A 368 -9.80 5.80 16.51
N ASP A 369 -10.45 4.73 16.95
CA ASP A 369 -9.91 3.37 16.94
C ASP A 369 -10.78 2.39 16.15
N ALA A 370 -11.70 2.86 15.31
CA ALA A 370 -12.52 2.02 14.43
C ALA A 370 -11.69 1.13 13.49
N TRP A 371 -10.41 1.48 13.28
CA TRP A 371 -9.47 0.61 12.62
C TRP A 371 -9.14 -0.62 13.45
N LYS A 372 -9.01 -0.53 14.78
CA LYS A 372 -8.76 -1.65 15.70
C LYS A 372 -9.99 -2.54 15.90
N TYR A 373 -11.19 -1.94 15.93
CA TYR A 373 -12.45 -2.62 16.22
C TYR A 373 -13.51 -2.33 15.13
N PRO A 374 -13.46 -3.02 13.98
CA PRO A 374 -14.35 -2.73 12.83
C PRO A 374 -15.84 -2.93 13.13
N ASP A 375 -16.18 -3.76 14.13
CA ASP A 375 -17.56 -4.06 14.53
C ASP A 375 -18.05 -3.24 15.74
N ASP A 376 -17.20 -2.37 16.32
CA ASP A 376 -17.61 -1.48 17.41
C ASP A 376 -18.18 -0.19 16.81
N PRO A 377 -19.49 0.10 16.99
CA PRO A 377 -20.07 1.36 16.54
C PRO A 377 -19.57 2.50 17.43
N ALA A 378 -18.39 3.04 17.08
CA ALA A 378 -17.84 4.26 17.65
C ALA A 378 -18.81 5.46 17.55
#